data_AF-A0A353B7F1-F1
#
_entry.id   AF-A0A353B7F1-F1
#
_cell.length_a   1.000
_cell.length_b   1.000
_cell.length_c   1.000
_cell.angle_alpha   90.00
_cell.angle_beta   90.00
_cell.angle_gamma   90.00
#
_symmetry.space_group_name_H-M   'P 1'
#
loop_
_entity.id
_entity.type
_entity.pdbx_description
1 polymer ?
#
loop_
_entity_poly.entity_id
_entity_poly.type
_entity_poly.pdbx_seq_one_letter_code
_entity_poly.pdbx_strand_id
1 'polypeptide(L)'
;MPSSPNPKSDRRRDSYLAAGVGQMSRLHDEQLIPVREIPKRVCKREGKDISVQAAYRWVRRGLAGVKLEAIYHAGVLCTSIEALERFDDRVTQARCGKSTEQAPPTKAANERMKLKLRRALA
;
A
#
# COMPACT_ATOMS: atom_id res chain seq x y z
N MET A 1 -21.53 -7.08 46.39
CA MET A 1 -20.78 -7.35 45.16
C MET A 1 -19.86 -6.18 44.84
N PRO A 2 -18.56 -6.42 44.71
CA PRO A 2 -17.78 -5.80 43.64
C PRO A 2 -17.02 -6.86 42.83
N SER A 3 -17.09 -6.74 41.51
CA SER A 3 -16.47 -7.62 40.52
C SER A 3 -14.96 -7.76 40.72
N SER A 4 -14.50 -9.02 40.73
CA SER A 4 -13.09 -9.36 40.52
C SER A 4 -12.57 -8.81 39.18
N PRO A 5 -11.33 -8.32 39.11
CA PRO A 5 -10.72 -7.88 37.87
C PRO A 5 -10.33 -9.09 37.01
N ASN A 6 -10.75 -9.07 35.75
CA ASN A 6 -10.52 -10.11 34.75
C ASN A 6 -9.03 -10.16 34.32
N PRO A 7 -8.29 -11.27 34.49
CA PRO A 7 -6.84 -11.32 34.28
C PRO A 7 -6.42 -11.75 32.86
N LYS A 8 -7.13 -11.33 31.80
CA LYS A 8 -6.88 -11.84 30.43
C LYS A 8 -6.59 -10.81 29.34
N SER A 9 -6.05 -9.64 29.65
CA SER A 9 -5.77 -8.66 28.59
C SER A 9 -4.43 -7.96 28.66
N ASP A 10 -3.41 -8.57 29.27
CA ASP A 10 -2.10 -7.95 29.31
C ASP A 10 -0.94 -8.92 29.08
N ARG A 11 0.11 -8.38 28.44
CA ARG A 11 1.51 -8.86 28.40
C ARG A 11 2.03 -9.73 27.26
N ARG A 12 1.67 -9.46 25.99
CA ARG A 12 2.62 -9.69 24.85
C ARG A 12 2.46 -8.63 23.75
N ARG A 13 2.19 -7.37 24.13
CA ARG A 13 1.83 -6.30 23.17
C ARG A 13 2.91 -5.23 22.96
N ASP A 14 3.98 -5.22 23.77
CA ASP A 14 4.90 -4.08 23.84
C ASP A 14 6.39 -4.41 23.61
N SER A 15 6.72 -5.28 22.66
CA SER A 15 8.15 -5.54 22.33
C SER A 15 8.59 -5.12 20.93
N TYR A 16 7.74 -4.45 20.15
CA TYR A 16 8.14 -3.94 18.82
C TYR A 16 8.43 -2.43 18.79
N LEU A 17 8.47 -1.75 19.93
CA LEU A 17 8.65 -0.30 20.04
C LEU A 17 9.93 0.14 20.75
N ALA A 18 10.93 -0.75 20.84
CA ALA A 18 12.23 -0.41 21.42
C ALA A 18 13.33 -0.55 20.37
N ALA A 19 13.41 0.43 19.46
CA ALA A 19 14.61 0.93 18.78
C ALA A 19 14.20 1.66 17.49
N GLY A 20 14.77 2.84 17.25
CA GLY A 20 14.62 3.56 16.00
C GLY A 20 15.00 2.70 14.80
N VAL A 21 14.28 2.92 13.69
CA VAL A 21 14.44 2.23 12.40
C VAL A 21 14.13 0.73 12.51
N GLY A 22 12.83 0.40 12.52
CA GLY A 22 12.36 -0.97 12.39
C GLY A 22 13.05 -1.65 11.22
N GLN A 23 13.80 -2.72 11.50
CA GLN A 23 14.54 -3.48 10.50
C GLN A 23 13.60 -3.92 9.39
N MET A 24 13.78 -3.29 8.22
CA MET A 24 13.17 -3.68 6.97
C MET A 24 13.65 -5.09 6.62
N SER A 25 12.79 -6.09 6.79
CA SER A 25 13.07 -7.41 6.25
C SER A 25 12.80 -7.37 4.75
N ARG A 26 13.82 -7.66 3.94
CA ARG A 26 13.65 -7.91 2.50
C ARG A 26 13.44 -9.40 2.30
N LEU A 27 12.26 -9.77 1.79
CA LEU A 27 11.97 -11.10 1.28
C LEU A 27 11.68 -10.88 -0.21
N HIS A 28 12.58 -11.31 -1.09
CA HIS A 28 12.43 -11.19 -2.55
C HIS A 28 12.31 -9.74 -3.06
N ASP A 29 13.29 -8.89 -2.73
CA ASP A 29 13.39 -7.47 -3.12
C ASP A 29 12.25 -6.54 -2.68
N GLU A 30 11.22 -7.05 -2.00
CA GLU A 30 10.15 -6.24 -1.44
C GLU A 30 10.47 -5.79 -0.01
N GLN A 31 10.07 -4.55 0.33
CA GLN A 31 10.29 -3.98 1.65
C GLN A 31 9.10 -4.23 2.56
N LEU A 32 9.24 -5.21 3.46
CA LEU A 32 8.15 -5.56 4.38
C LEU A 32 7.93 -4.50 5.47
N ILE A 33 6.66 -4.19 5.71
CA ILE A 33 6.18 -3.36 6.82
C ILE A 33 5.02 -4.08 7.55
N PRO A 34 4.93 -3.96 8.89
CA PRO A 34 3.76 -4.42 9.62
C PRO A 34 2.49 -3.68 9.18
N VAL A 35 1.35 -4.36 9.08
CA VAL A 35 0.07 -3.73 8.65
C VAL A 35 -0.34 -2.53 9.53
N ARG A 36 0.03 -2.55 10.82
CA ARG A 36 -0.20 -1.43 11.75
C ARG A 36 0.55 -0.15 11.40
N GLU A 37 1.59 -0.22 10.58
CA GLU A 37 2.41 0.93 10.17
C GLU A 37 1.90 1.61 8.90
N ILE A 38 1.00 0.97 8.15
CA ILE A 38 0.40 1.52 6.92
C ILE A 38 -0.13 2.94 7.11
N PRO A 39 -0.86 3.29 8.19
CA PRO A 39 -1.34 4.66 8.40
C PRO A 39 -0.26 5.76 8.35
N LYS A 40 0.99 5.41 8.69
CA LYS A 40 2.13 6.33 8.69
C LYS A 40 2.82 6.43 7.32
N ARG A 41 2.50 5.52 6.40
CA ARG A 41 3.12 5.39 5.07
C ARG A 41 2.23 5.91 3.94
N VAL A 42 0.93 5.97 4.16
CA VAL A 42 -0.04 6.48 3.17
C VAL A 42 -0.27 7.98 3.32
N CYS A 43 -0.88 8.59 2.29
CA CYS A 43 -1.29 9.97 2.35
C CYS A 43 -2.33 10.23 3.46
N LYS A 44 -2.28 11.43 4.01
CA LYS A 44 -3.23 11.86 5.04
C LYS A 44 -4.51 12.39 4.41
N ARG A 45 -5.65 12.03 4.97
CA ARG A 45 -6.94 12.62 4.61
C ARG A 45 -7.22 13.75 5.59
N GLU A 46 -7.33 14.98 5.08
CA GLU A 46 -7.59 16.17 5.91
C GLU A 46 -6.57 16.33 7.05
N GLY A 47 -5.30 16.04 6.75
CA GLY A 47 -4.20 16.09 7.72
C GLY A 47 -4.19 14.95 8.76
N LYS A 48 -5.15 14.02 8.71
CA LYS A 48 -5.26 12.88 9.61
C LYS A 48 -4.85 11.58 8.91
N ASP A 49 -4.15 10.73 9.66
CA ASP A 49 -3.82 9.38 9.23
C ASP A 49 -5.09 8.53 9.17
N ILE A 50 -5.11 7.51 8.31
CA ILE A 50 -6.20 6.53 8.32
C ILE A 50 -6.19 5.71 9.62
N SER A 51 -7.33 5.12 10.00
CA SER A 51 -7.34 4.22 11.15
C SER A 51 -6.58 2.91 10.85
N VAL A 52 -5.91 2.36 11.86
CA VAL A 52 -5.28 1.03 11.76
C VAL A 52 -6.30 -0.05 11.37
N GLN A 53 -7.56 0.09 11.80
CA GLN A 53 -8.64 -0.83 11.42
C GLN A 53 -8.96 -0.75 9.92
N ALA A 54 -8.80 0.40 9.28
CA ALA A 54 -8.95 0.54 7.83
C ALA A 54 -7.88 -0.25 7.08
N ALA A 55 -6.62 -0.20 7.54
CA ALA A 55 -5.52 -1.00 7.00
C ALA A 55 -5.82 -2.51 7.11
N TYR A 56 -6.24 -3.00 8.29
CA TYR A 56 -6.66 -4.40 8.43
C TYR A 56 -7.88 -4.76 7.57
N ARG A 57 -8.80 -3.82 7.35
CA ARG A 57 -9.95 -4.02 6.46
C ARG A 57 -9.49 -4.22 5.01
N TRP A 58 -8.48 -3.48 4.54
CA TRP A 58 -7.94 -3.64 3.19
C TRP A 58 -7.37 -5.03 2.95
N VAL A 59 -6.69 -5.61 3.94
CA VAL A 59 -6.19 -6.99 3.86
C VAL A 59 -7.35 -8.00 3.87
N ARG A 60 -8.29 -7.87 4.81
CA ARG A 60 -9.33 -8.89 5.03
C ARG A 60 -10.46 -8.85 4.01
N ARG A 61 -10.94 -7.65 3.69
CA ARG A 61 -12.13 -7.40 2.86
C ARG A 61 -11.81 -6.69 1.57
N GLY A 62 -10.76 -5.88 1.57
CA GLY A 62 -10.41 -5.03 0.43
C GLY A 62 -11.09 -3.66 0.45
N LEU A 63 -10.84 -2.90 -0.60
CA LEU A 63 -11.43 -1.61 -0.93
C LEU A 63 -11.76 -1.60 -2.42
N ALA A 64 -12.99 -1.22 -2.79
CA ALA A 64 -13.43 -1.20 -4.18
C ALA A 64 -13.21 -2.55 -4.92
N GLY A 65 -13.34 -3.68 -4.22
CA GLY A 65 -13.12 -5.02 -4.78
C GLY A 65 -11.66 -5.49 -4.82
N VAL A 66 -10.69 -4.62 -4.50
CA VAL A 66 -9.25 -4.93 -4.50
C VAL A 66 -8.81 -5.24 -3.07
N LYS A 67 -8.03 -6.31 -2.87
CA LYS A 67 -7.45 -6.67 -1.56
C LYS A 67 -5.97 -6.33 -1.50
N LEU A 68 -5.51 -5.89 -0.33
CA LEU A 68 -4.09 -5.66 -0.08
C LEU A 68 -3.37 -7.00 0.19
N GLU A 69 -2.29 -7.23 -0.53
CA GLU A 69 -1.45 -8.43 -0.37
C GLU A 69 -0.72 -8.37 0.97
N ALA A 70 -0.74 -9.46 1.73
CA ALA A 70 -0.14 -9.53 3.05
C ALA A 70 0.30 -10.96 3.35
N ILE A 71 1.36 -11.08 4.15
CA ILE A 71 1.93 -12.35 4.61
C ILE A 71 2.06 -12.33 6.13
N TYR A 72 2.03 -13.51 6.75
CA TYR A 72 2.51 -13.63 8.12
C TYR A 72 4.02 -13.86 8.11
N HIS A 73 4.77 -12.90 8.63
CA HIS A 73 6.22 -13.00 8.82
C HIS A 73 6.53 -12.99 10.31
N ALA A 74 7.16 -14.05 10.81
CA ALA A 74 7.47 -14.22 12.24
C ALA A 74 6.26 -13.99 13.18
N GLY A 75 5.06 -14.45 12.77
CA GLY A 75 3.82 -14.29 13.54
C GLY A 75 3.18 -12.89 13.47
N VAL A 76 3.77 -11.96 12.71
CA VAL A 76 3.22 -10.62 12.47
C VAL A 76 2.63 -10.55 11.07
N LEU A 77 1.45 -9.97 10.93
CA LEU A 77 0.86 -9.69 9.63
C LEU A 77 1.57 -8.48 9.00
N CYS A 78 2.28 -8.72 7.92
CA CYS A 78 3.10 -7.77 7.19
C CYS A 78 2.60 -7.61 5.76
N THR A 79 2.93 -6.48 5.14
CA THR A 79 2.68 -6.17 3.73
C THR A 79 3.93 -5.53 3.11
N SER A 80 3.86 -5.35 1.81
CA SER A 80 4.71 -4.55 0.93
C SER A 80 4.78 -3.04 1.19
N ILE A 81 5.84 -2.33 0.79
CA ILE A 81 5.61 -1.01 0.18
C ILE A 81 5.13 -1.20 -1.26
N GLU A 82 5.76 -2.12 -1.99
CA GLU A 82 5.47 -2.44 -3.37
C GLU A 82 4.05 -3.01 -3.53
N ALA A 83 3.61 -3.87 -2.60
CA ALA A 83 2.22 -4.33 -2.58
C ALA A 83 1.21 -3.21 -2.32
N LEU A 84 1.59 -2.17 -1.57
CA LEU A 84 0.74 -1.02 -1.29
C LEU A 84 0.58 -0.16 -2.55
N GLU A 85 1.64 0.05 -3.31
CA GLU A 85 1.61 0.72 -4.62
C GLU A 85 0.69 -0.02 -5.59
N ARG A 86 0.87 -1.35 -5.74
CA ARG A 86 0.00 -2.18 -6.58
C ARG A 86 -1.46 -2.12 -6.14
N PHE A 87 -1.71 -2.05 -4.83
CA PHE A 87 -3.05 -1.92 -4.27
C PHE A 87 -3.67 -0.56 -4.63
N ASP A 88 -2.94 0.53 -4.45
CA ASP A 88 -3.40 1.88 -4.74
C ASP A 88 -3.71 2.06 -6.23
N ASP A 89 -2.86 1.53 -7.12
CA ASP A 89 -3.09 1.53 -8.56
C ASP A 89 -4.39 0.79 -8.94
N ARG A 90 -4.55 -0.43 -8.43
CA ARG A 90 -5.73 -1.26 -8.70
C ARG A 90 -7.00 -0.61 -8.13
N VAL A 91 -6.93 -0.04 -6.92
CA VAL A 91 -8.07 0.68 -6.30
C VAL A 91 -8.43 1.92 -7.10
N THR A 92 -7.43 2.67 -7.56
CA THR A 92 -7.63 3.87 -8.39
C THR A 92 -8.27 3.48 -9.72
N GLN A 93 -7.77 2.45 -10.38
CA GLN A 93 -8.35 1.91 -11.61
C GLN A 93 -9.81 1.47 -11.42
N ALA A 94 -10.11 0.79 -10.31
CA ALA A 94 -11.46 0.33 -9.98
C ALA A 94 -12.43 1.50 -9.71
N ARG A 95 -11.98 2.58 -9.08
CA ARG A 95 -12.81 3.75 -8.75
C ARG A 95 -12.99 4.72 -9.92
N CYS A 96 -11.94 4.94 -10.70
CA CYS A 96 -11.95 5.90 -11.80
C CYS A 96 -12.49 5.31 -13.11
N GLY A 97 -12.78 4.01 -13.17
CA GLY A 97 -13.46 3.40 -14.31
C GLY A 97 -12.61 3.26 -15.59
N LYS A 98 -11.28 3.03 -15.46
CA LYS A 98 -10.22 2.91 -16.51
C LYS A 98 -9.73 4.30 -17.02
N SER A 99 -8.42 4.62 -17.08
CA SER A 99 -7.39 3.98 -17.92
C SER A 99 -5.93 4.27 -17.47
N THR A 100 -5.16 3.23 -17.13
CA THR A 100 -3.70 3.18 -17.31
C THR A 100 -3.37 1.94 -18.12
N GLU A 101 -3.89 1.91 -19.34
CA GLU A 101 -3.22 1.20 -20.42
C GLU A 101 -2.59 2.31 -21.26
N GLN A 102 -1.34 2.67 -20.94
CA GLN A 102 -0.53 3.33 -21.96
C GLN A 102 -0.32 2.29 -23.05
N ALA A 103 -1.20 2.30 -24.05
CA ALA A 103 -0.95 1.57 -25.28
C ALA A 103 0.41 2.04 -25.84
N PRO A 104 1.30 1.14 -26.30
CA PRO A 104 2.51 1.56 -26.98
C PRO A 104 2.12 2.51 -28.12
N PRO A 105 2.88 3.61 -28.34
CA PRO A 105 2.53 4.59 -29.36
C PRO A 105 2.40 3.88 -30.70
N THR A 106 1.21 4.00 -31.31
CA THR A 106 0.97 3.45 -32.64
C THR A 106 1.96 4.07 -33.64
N LYS A 107 2.37 3.32 -34.66
CA LYS A 107 3.34 3.79 -35.67
C LYS A 107 2.96 5.18 -36.25
N ALA A 108 1.67 5.45 -36.38
CA ALA A 108 1.14 6.75 -36.85
C ALA A 108 1.46 7.93 -35.92
N ALA A 109 1.48 7.73 -34.60
CA ALA A 109 1.83 8.77 -33.63
C ALA A 109 3.33 9.09 -33.68
N ASN A 110 4.18 8.06 -33.80
CA ASN A 110 5.63 8.22 -33.94
C ASN A 110 6.01 8.92 -35.26
N GLU A 111 5.34 8.62 -36.36
CA GLU A 111 5.57 9.29 -37.64
C GLU A 111 5.13 10.76 -37.63
N ARG A 112 4.01 11.09 -36.97
CA ARG A 112 3.61 12.50 -36.75
C ARG A 112 4.61 13.27 -35.89
N MET A 113 5.17 12.62 -34.87
CA MET A 113 6.16 13.25 -34.00
C MET A 113 7.49 13.47 -34.74
N LYS A 114 7.94 12.50 -35.54
CA LYS A 114 9.08 12.66 -36.46
C LYS A 114 8.87 13.81 -37.45
N LEU A 115 7.68 13.93 -38.04
CA LEU A 115 7.39 15.01 -38.99
C LEU A 115 7.42 16.39 -38.33
N LYS A 116 6.90 16.52 -37.11
CA LYS A 116 6.98 17.77 -36.31
C LYS A 116 8.43 18.13 -36.00
N LEU A 117 9.25 17.14 -35.64
CA LEU A 117 10.67 17.35 -35.32
C LEU A 117 11.47 17.78 -36.56
N ARG A 118 11.18 17.19 -37.73
CA ARG A 118 11.80 17.56 -39.01
C ARG A 118 11.44 18.97 -39.47
N ARG A 119 10.22 19.43 -39.16
CA ARG A 119 9.77 20.80 -39.47
C ARG A 119 10.34 21.87 -38.54
N ALA A 120 10.79 21.50 -37.34
CA ALA A 120 11.36 22.43 -36.38
C ALA A 120 12.87 22.66 -36.57
N LEU A 121 13.52 21.86 -37.42
CA LEU A 121 14.96 21.90 -37.70
C LEU A 121 15.29 22.40 -39.12
N ALA A 122 14.28 22.89 -39.84
CA ALA A 122 14.40 23.53 -41.16
C ALA A 122 13.98 25.00 -41.04
#